data_AF-A0A3P5ZBZ5-F1
#
_entry.id   AF-A0A3P5ZBZ5-F1
#
_cell.length_a   1.000
_cell.length_b   1.000
_cell.length_c   1.000
_cell.angle_alpha   90.00
_cell.angle_beta   90.00
_cell.angle_gamma   90.00
#
_symmetry.space_group_name_H-M   'P 1'
#
loop_
_entity.id
_entity.type
_entity.pdbx_description
1 polymer ?
#
loop_
_entity_poly.entity_id
_entity_poly.type
_entity_poly.pdbx_seq_one_letter_code
_entity_poly.pdbx_strand_id
1 'polypeptide(L)'
;MANTQVGGASMVSSATRNEGVISLAHLRDIKAPGTELTLSINPDIWEIKKHLTVSDVRNSQTRLMLPKDHVAAHILYYLTDEERTMIEDVNNHQGLRISVYDSDTGSLHQLTLKKWHSSGSYVFISNWNEQFVIRRNLKAGNLIGLFWNTYASRLHFRVIRCHYDH
;
A
#
# COMPACT_ATOMS: atom_id res chain seq x y z
N MET A 1 35.14 -16.04 -87.52
CA MET A 1 36.43 -15.35 -87.34
C MET A 1 36.08 -13.97 -86.79
N ALA A 2 36.46 -13.48 -85.60
CA ALA A 2 37.44 -13.90 -84.60
C ALA A 2 36.97 -13.48 -83.17
N ASN A 3 37.60 -14.08 -82.16
CA ASN A 3 37.40 -13.92 -80.71
C ASN A 3 37.87 -12.56 -80.14
N THR A 4 37.42 -12.26 -78.90
CA THR A 4 38.18 -11.85 -77.67
C THR A 4 37.36 -10.79 -76.86
N GLN A 5 36.73 -11.12 -75.71
CA GLN A 5 37.16 -11.03 -74.27
C GLN A 5 37.34 -9.57 -73.75
N VAL A 6 37.01 -9.09 -72.52
CA VAL A 6 36.91 -9.63 -71.13
C VAL A 6 36.08 -8.65 -70.24
N GLY A 7 35.37 -9.16 -69.21
CA GLY A 7 35.30 -8.58 -67.83
C GLY A 7 34.10 -7.67 -67.51
N GLY A 8 33.41 -7.73 -66.37
CA GLY A 8 33.63 -8.37 -65.07
C GLY A 8 32.33 -8.33 -64.22
N ALA A 9 32.37 -9.00 -63.06
CA ALA A 9 31.30 -9.24 -62.08
C ALA A 9 30.55 -7.96 -61.60
N SER A 10 29.36 -7.97 -60.99
CA SER A 10 28.89 -8.82 -59.89
C SER A 10 27.38 -8.65 -59.66
N MET A 11 26.74 -9.72 -59.16
CA MET A 11 25.37 -9.75 -58.63
C MET A 11 25.22 -8.96 -57.32
N VAL A 12 23.95 -8.71 -56.91
CA VAL A 12 23.32 -8.95 -55.58
C VAL A 12 22.08 -8.01 -55.50
N SER A 13 20.86 -8.52 -55.64
CA SER A 13 19.98 -9.21 -54.68
C SER A 13 18.99 -8.27 -53.98
N SER A 14 17.72 -8.54 -54.23
CA SER A 14 16.58 -8.26 -53.35
C SER A 14 16.81 -8.77 -51.93
N ALA A 15 16.21 -8.15 -50.93
CA ALA A 15 15.35 -8.86 -49.97
C ALA A 15 14.63 -7.93 -49.00
N THR A 16 13.35 -8.25 -48.87
CA THR A 16 12.31 -7.86 -47.93
C THR A 16 12.68 -7.86 -46.45
N ARG A 17 11.93 -7.00 -45.73
CA ARG A 17 11.72 -6.93 -44.27
C ARG A 17 11.73 -8.30 -43.60
N ASN A 18 12.59 -8.45 -42.60
CA ASN A 18 12.66 -9.58 -41.70
C ASN A 18 12.05 -9.19 -40.34
N GLU A 19 10.99 -9.91 -39.96
CA GLU A 19 10.41 -9.88 -38.62
C GLU A 19 11.44 -10.37 -37.59
N GLY A 20 11.58 -9.60 -36.52
CA GLY A 20 12.54 -9.86 -35.45
C GLY A 20 12.13 -11.05 -34.60
N VAL A 21 12.53 -12.25 -35.02
CA VAL A 21 12.62 -13.41 -34.13
C VAL A 21 14.04 -13.48 -33.61
N ILE A 22 14.27 -12.93 -32.42
CA ILE A 22 15.55 -13.00 -31.72
C ILE A 22 15.63 -14.36 -31.02
N SER A 23 16.61 -15.18 -31.40
CA SER A 23 16.88 -16.47 -30.75
C SER A 23 17.18 -16.28 -29.26
N LEU A 24 16.63 -17.13 -28.38
CA LEU A 24 16.89 -17.12 -26.93
C LEU A 24 18.38 -17.23 -26.58
N ALA A 25 19.20 -17.77 -27.49
CA ALA A 25 20.64 -17.85 -27.34
C ALA A 25 21.33 -16.48 -27.43
N HIS A 26 20.74 -15.50 -28.14
CA HIS A 26 21.28 -14.15 -28.32
C HIS A 26 20.94 -13.19 -27.16
N LEU A 27 20.00 -13.54 -26.28
CA LEU A 27 19.66 -12.72 -25.11
C LEU A 27 20.68 -12.83 -23.97
N ARG A 28 21.56 -13.84 -24.01
CA ARG A 28 22.52 -14.09 -22.92
C ARG A 28 23.71 -13.13 -22.92
N ASP A 29 24.00 -12.49 -24.06
CA ASP A 29 25.13 -11.57 -24.21
C ASP A 29 24.73 -10.09 -24.24
N ILE A 30 23.44 -9.78 -24.09
CA ILE A 30 23.02 -8.40 -23.83
C ILE A 30 23.30 -8.12 -22.36
N LYS A 31 24.50 -7.64 -22.07
CA LYS A 31 24.80 -6.90 -20.84
C LYS A 31 24.08 -5.56 -20.92
N ALA A 32 22.75 -5.59 -20.82
CA ALA A 32 21.98 -4.41 -20.48
C ALA A 32 22.53 -3.95 -19.12
N PRO A 33 22.80 -2.65 -18.91
CA PRO A 33 22.98 -2.13 -17.57
C PRO A 33 21.67 -2.45 -16.85
N GLY A 34 21.67 -3.52 -16.06
CA GLY A 34 20.59 -3.80 -15.14
C GLY A 34 20.50 -2.58 -14.26
N THR A 35 19.47 -1.77 -14.45
CA THR A 35 19.01 -0.89 -13.40
C THR A 35 18.54 -1.84 -12.32
N GLU A 36 19.47 -2.22 -11.44
CA GLU A 36 19.16 -2.91 -10.21
C GLU A 36 18.24 -1.94 -9.47
N LEU A 37 16.94 -2.21 -9.52
CA LEU A 37 15.98 -1.57 -8.65
C LEU A 37 16.31 -2.10 -7.26
N THR A 38 17.31 -1.50 -6.62
CA THR A 38 17.51 -1.65 -5.19
C THR A 38 16.27 -1.08 -4.53
N LEU A 39 15.32 -1.97 -4.22
CA LEU A 39 14.18 -1.65 -3.40
C LEU A 39 14.78 -1.24 -2.06
N SER A 40 14.95 0.06 -1.87
CA SER A 40 15.23 0.65 -0.56
C SER A 40 13.99 0.35 0.28
N ILE A 41 13.94 -0.84 0.86
CA ILE A 41 12.93 -1.21 1.85
C ILE A 41 13.26 -0.33 3.04
N ASN A 42 12.62 0.85 3.09
CA ASN A 42 12.59 1.61 4.31
C ASN A 42 11.95 0.67 5.35
N PRO A 43 12.69 0.22 6.38
CA PRO A 43 12.19 -0.82 7.28
C PRO A 43 10.97 -0.33 8.07
N ASP A 44 10.78 0.99 8.11
CA ASP A 44 9.72 1.64 8.84
C ASP A 44 8.57 2.10 7.92
N ILE A 45 7.86 1.13 7.36
CA ILE A 45 6.68 1.37 6.51
C ILE A 45 5.46 1.87 7.30
N TRP A 46 5.53 1.94 8.63
CA TRP A 46 4.40 2.29 9.50
C TRP A 46 4.28 3.81 9.67
N GLU A 47 3.66 4.45 8.69
CA GLU A 47 3.53 5.92 8.60
C GLU A 47 2.72 6.54 9.74
N ILE A 48 1.76 5.78 10.30
CA ILE A 48 0.97 6.21 11.45
C ILE A 48 1.36 5.34 12.65
N LYS A 49 1.98 5.97 13.64
CA LYS A 49 2.31 5.33 14.91
C LYS A 49 1.52 5.96 16.03
N LYS A 50 0.93 5.11 16.87
CA LYS A 50 0.14 5.59 18.01
C LYS A 50 0.35 4.71 19.23
N HIS A 51 0.65 5.35 20.35
CA HIS A 51 0.47 4.73 21.66
C HIS A 51 -1.01 4.70 22.00
N LEU A 52 -1.53 3.50 22.28
CA LEU A 52 -2.91 3.32 22.70
C LEU A 52 -3.11 3.96 24.08
N THR A 53 -4.14 4.79 24.20
CA THR A 53 -4.56 5.38 25.47
C THR A 53 -5.59 4.49 26.15
N VAL A 54 -5.89 4.77 27.42
CA VAL A 54 -6.98 4.08 28.14
C VAL A 54 -8.32 4.19 27.40
N SER A 55 -8.62 5.33 26.75
CA SER A 55 -9.85 5.49 25.97
C SER A 55 -9.90 4.64 24.71
N ASP A 56 -8.75 4.25 24.15
CA ASP A 56 -8.70 3.44 22.93
C ASP A 56 -8.94 1.95 23.20
N VAL A 57 -8.69 1.47 24.43
CA VAL A 57 -8.78 0.04 24.77
C VAL A 57 -9.84 -0.28 25.82
N ARG A 58 -10.50 0.74 26.39
CA ARG A 58 -11.55 0.51 27.40
C ARG A 58 -12.75 -0.19 26.76
N ASN A 59 -13.21 -1.29 27.36
CA ASN A 59 -14.34 -2.07 26.83
C ASN A 59 -15.65 -1.27 26.66
N SER A 60 -15.88 -0.26 27.50
CA SER A 60 -17.04 0.63 27.34
C SER A 60 -16.89 1.68 26.23
N GLN A 61 -15.73 1.74 25.57
CA GLN A 61 -15.42 2.67 24.47
C GLN A 61 -14.95 1.87 23.25
N THR A 62 -15.79 1.79 22.24
CA THR A 62 -15.54 0.97 21.04
C THR A 62 -14.85 1.76 19.92
N ARG A 63 -13.90 2.63 20.28
CA ARG A 63 -13.25 3.53 19.32
C ARG A 63 -11.75 3.62 19.49
N LEU A 64 -11.06 3.87 18.39
CA LEU A 64 -9.66 4.30 18.34
C LEU A 64 -9.62 5.73 17.80
N MET A 65 -9.09 6.67 18.58
CA MET A 65 -8.80 8.02 18.07
C MET A 65 -7.55 7.96 17.18
N LEU A 66 -7.46 8.76 16.12
CA LEU A 66 -6.27 8.80 15.26
C LEU A 66 -5.64 10.19 15.23
N PRO A 67 -4.31 10.30 15.08
CA PRO A 67 -3.64 11.60 14.91
C PRO A 67 -4.10 12.25 13.61
N LYS A 68 -4.59 13.49 13.69
CA LYS A 68 -5.28 14.18 12.57
C LYS A 68 -4.39 14.30 11.33
N ASP A 69 -3.19 14.84 11.50
CA ASP A 69 -2.27 15.13 10.40
C ASP A 69 -1.86 13.85 9.67
N HIS A 70 -1.64 12.78 10.43
CA HIS A 70 -1.29 11.49 9.86
C HIS A 70 -2.45 10.83 9.09
N VAL A 71 -3.70 10.98 9.54
CA VAL A 71 -4.85 10.47 8.78
C VAL A 71 -5.02 11.20 7.47
N ALA A 72 -4.88 12.53 7.47
CA ALA A 72 -4.97 13.32 6.25
C ALA A 72 -3.88 12.92 5.24
N ALA A 73 -2.63 12.82 5.68
CA ALA A 73 -1.50 12.52 4.82
C ALA A 73 -1.44 11.06 4.34
N HIS A 74 -1.79 10.09 5.19
CA HIS A 74 -1.49 8.67 4.94
C HIS A 74 -2.74 7.79 4.79
N ILE A 75 -3.95 8.36 4.90
CA ILE A 75 -5.20 7.64 4.60
C ILE A 75 -6.02 8.42 3.58
N LEU A 76 -6.45 9.65 3.92
CA LEU A 76 -7.37 10.41 3.06
C LEU A 76 -6.78 10.72 1.69
N TYR A 77 -5.45 10.91 1.62
CA TYR A 77 -4.73 11.12 0.37
C TYR A 77 -4.99 10.03 -0.69
N TYR A 78 -5.25 8.80 -0.26
CA TYR A 78 -5.46 7.66 -1.16
C TYR A 78 -6.93 7.36 -1.48
N LEU A 79 -7.87 8.13 -0.91
CA LEU A 79 -9.31 7.93 -1.08
C LEU A 79 -9.87 8.82 -2.18
N THR A 80 -10.97 8.39 -2.80
CA THR A 80 -11.69 9.24 -3.78
C THR A 80 -12.36 10.43 -3.09
N ASP A 81 -12.81 11.41 -3.88
CA ASP A 81 -13.53 12.58 -3.35
C ASP A 81 -14.84 12.18 -2.66
N GLU A 82 -15.53 11.18 -3.21
CA GLU A 82 -16.76 10.63 -2.63
C GLU A 82 -16.47 9.95 -1.28
N GLU A 83 -15.43 9.13 -1.21
CA GLU A 83 -15.02 8.44 0.01
C GLU A 83 -14.58 9.42 1.11
N ARG A 84 -13.80 10.45 0.73
CA ARG A 84 -13.44 11.53 1.66
C ARG A 84 -14.67 12.26 2.17
N THR A 85 -15.62 12.55 1.30
CA THR A 85 -16.90 13.17 1.68
C THR A 85 -17.68 12.30 2.67
N MET A 86 -17.66 10.97 2.52
CA MET A 86 -18.29 10.06 3.50
C MET A 86 -17.68 10.14 4.91
N ILE A 87 -16.40 10.50 5.01
CA ILE A 87 -15.68 10.64 6.30
C ILE A 87 -15.90 12.03 6.89
N GLU A 88 -15.86 13.06 6.04
CA GLU A 88 -15.74 14.46 6.45
C GLU A 88 -17.04 15.25 6.45
N ASP A 89 -18.11 14.80 5.80
CA ASP A 89 -19.38 15.54 5.80
C ASP A 89 -20.00 15.57 7.21
N VAL A 90 -20.38 16.77 7.66
CA VAL A 90 -21.04 16.99 8.96
C VAL A 90 -22.43 16.38 9.01
N ASN A 91 -23.09 16.27 7.87
CA ASN A 91 -24.41 15.68 7.73
C ASN A 91 -24.35 14.15 7.58
N ASN A 92 -23.17 13.60 7.30
CA ASN A 92 -22.99 12.15 7.18
C ASN A 92 -22.55 11.54 8.52
N HIS A 93 -23.44 10.78 9.13
CA HIS A 93 -23.15 10.12 10.40
C HIS A 93 -22.61 8.70 10.25
N GLN A 94 -22.63 8.12 9.05
CA GLN A 94 -22.30 6.73 8.79
C GLN A 94 -20.79 6.48 8.77
N GLY A 95 -20.00 7.42 8.24
CA GLY A 95 -18.57 7.24 8.00
C GLY A 95 -18.27 6.28 6.84
N LEU A 96 -16.99 6.03 6.58
CA LEU A 96 -16.52 5.11 5.52
C LEU A 96 -16.10 3.77 6.12
N ARG A 97 -16.60 2.66 5.56
CA ARG A 97 -16.11 1.32 5.93
C ARG A 97 -14.77 1.06 5.24
N ILE A 98 -13.75 0.75 6.02
CA ILE A 98 -12.39 0.47 5.56
C ILE A 98 -12.00 -0.95 5.98
N SER A 99 -11.42 -1.68 5.04
CA SER A 99 -10.79 -2.96 5.30
C SER A 99 -9.44 -2.77 6.01
N VAL A 100 -9.26 -3.46 7.13
CA VAL A 100 -8.04 -3.41 7.95
C VAL A 100 -7.45 -4.81 8.05
N TYR A 101 -6.26 -4.98 7.47
CA TYR A 101 -5.51 -6.23 7.50
C TYR A 101 -4.55 -6.25 8.68
N ASP A 102 -4.79 -7.20 9.58
CA ASP A 102 -3.90 -7.47 10.69
C ASP A 102 -2.67 -8.24 10.19
N SER A 103 -1.52 -7.55 10.15
CA SER A 103 -0.28 -8.10 9.59
C SER A 103 0.40 -9.10 10.52
N ASP A 104 0.07 -9.12 11.81
CA ASP A 104 0.64 -10.10 12.75
C ASP A 104 -0.13 -11.42 12.71
N THR A 105 -1.45 -11.39 12.52
CA THR A 105 -2.30 -12.60 12.53
C THR A 105 -2.79 -13.02 11.14
N GLY A 106 -2.53 -12.23 10.11
CA GLY A 106 -2.95 -12.51 8.73
C GLY A 106 -4.46 -12.41 8.48
N SER A 107 -5.22 -11.77 9.38
CA SER A 107 -6.68 -11.70 9.33
C SER A 107 -7.18 -10.35 8.80
N LEU A 108 -8.28 -10.35 8.04
CA LEU A 108 -8.91 -9.15 7.52
C LEU A 108 -10.17 -8.79 8.31
N HIS A 109 -10.31 -7.52 8.66
CA HIS A 109 -11.42 -6.98 9.44
C HIS A 109 -12.01 -5.73 8.77
N GLN A 110 -13.24 -5.34 9.11
CA GLN A 110 -13.81 -4.06 8.68
C GLN A 110 -14.00 -3.13 9.88
N LEU A 111 -13.50 -1.90 9.75
CA LEU A 111 -13.75 -0.79 10.68
C LEU A 111 -14.48 0.34 9.95
N THR A 112 -15.10 1.25 10.69
CA THR A 112 -15.65 2.48 10.13
C THR A 112 -14.78 3.67 10.52
N LEU A 113 -14.23 4.40 9.54
CA LEU A 113 -13.53 5.65 9.72
C LEU A 113 -14.51 6.82 9.66
N LYS A 114 -14.42 7.75 10.62
CA LYS A 114 -15.27 8.94 10.67
C LYS A 114 -14.52 10.14 11.27
N LYS A 115 -14.86 11.35 10.83
CA LYS A 115 -14.47 12.60 11.49
C LYS A 115 -15.49 12.99 12.56
N TRP A 116 -15.03 13.23 13.78
CA TRP A 116 -15.82 13.78 14.87
C TRP A 116 -15.68 15.31 14.89
N HIS A 117 -16.67 15.98 14.28
CA HIS A 117 -16.69 17.42 14.06
C HIS A 117 -16.51 18.27 15.32
N SER A 118 -17.06 17.85 16.47
CA SER A 118 -16.90 18.56 17.73
C SER A 118 -15.45 18.69 18.20
N SER A 119 -14.56 17.77 17.80
CA SER A 119 -13.14 17.78 18.17
C SER A 119 -12.21 17.89 16.97
N GLY A 120 -12.73 17.78 15.74
CA GLY A 120 -11.98 17.62 14.50
C GLY A 120 -11.14 16.33 14.42
N SER A 121 -11.36 15.36 15.32
CA SER A 121 -10.54 14.13 15.38
C SER A 121 -11.11 13.05 14.46
N TYR A 122 -10.23 12.18 13.94
CA TYR A 122 -10.67 10.98 13.23
C TYR A 122 -10.74 9.80 14.18
N VAL A 123 -11.71 8.92 13.93
CA VAL A 123 -11.93 7.73 14.75
C VAL A 123 -12.18 6.50 13.89
N PHE A 124 -11.61 5.37 14.30
CA PHE A 124 -12.14 4.07 13.94
C PHE A 124 -13.18 3.62 14.97
N ILE A 125 -14.34 3.21 14.51
CA ILE A 125 -15.45 2.69 15.33
C ILE A 125 -15.94 1.33 14.81
N SER A 126 -17.09 0.87 15.31
CA SER A 126 -17.69 -0.44 15.01
C SER A 126 -16.84 -1.57 15.60
N ASN A 127 -16.10 -2.30 14.79
CA ASN A 127 -15.47 -3.56 15.21
C ASN A 127 -14.10 -3.38 15.89
N TRP A 128 -13.68 -2.15 16.20
CA TRP A 128 -12.37 -1.88 16.80
C TRP A 128 -12.18 -2.67 18.12
N ASN A 129 -13.17 -2.63 19.00
CA ASN A 129 -13.03 -3.26 20.31
C ASN A 129 -13.01 -4.79 20.21
N GLU A 130 -13.97 -5.41 19.53
CA GLU A 130 -14.03 -6.87 19.41
C GLU A 130 -12.84 -7.43 18.61
N GLN A 131 -12.58 -6.89 17.43
CA GLN A 131 -11.63 -7.49 16.48
C GLN A 131 -10.18 -7.11 16.71
N PHE A 132 -9.92 -6.03 17.46
CA PHE A 132 -8.56 -5.62 17.78
C PHE A 132 -8.33 -5.63 19.28
N VAL A 133 -9.09 -4.89 20.07
CA VAL A 133 -8.80 -4.78 21.51
C VAL A 133 -8.93 -6.12 22.24
N ILE A 134 -10.09 -6.78 22.16
CA ILE A 134 -10.37 -8.05 22.85
C ILE A 134 -9.58 -9.17 22.18
N ARG A 135 -9.74 -9.37 20.87
CA ARG A 135 -9.07 -10.46 20.14
C ARG A 135 -7.55 -10.43 20.25
N ARG A 136 -6.92 -9.24 20.18
CA ARG A 136 -5.44 -9.10 20.27
C ARG A 136 -4.96 -8.80 21.69
N ASN A 137 -5.86 -8.72 22.67
CA ASN A 137 -5.55 -8.35 24.05
C ASN A 137 -4.72 -7.04 24.14
N LEU A 138 -5.15 -6.02 23.38
CA LEU A 138 -4.45 -4.74 23.34
C LEU A 138 -4.59 -4.00 24.67
N LYS A 139 -3.47 -3.47 25.17
CA LYS A 139 -3.42 -2.68 26.40
C LYS A 139 -3.08 -1.22 26.11
N ALA A 140 -3.46 -0.35 27.04
CA ALA A 140 -2.95 1.01 27.06
C ALA A 140 -1.41 0.98 27.11
N GLY A 141 -0.76 1.92 26.43
CA GLY A 141 0.68 1.98 26.26
C GLY A 141 1.22 1.18 25.06
N ASN A 142 0.48 0.20 24.52
CA ASN A 142 0.92 -0.52 23.32
C ASN A 142 1.13 0.45 22.16
N LEU A 143 2.23 0.30 21.43
CA LEU A 143 2.52 1.06 20.22
C LEU A 143 2.00 0.28 19.02
N ILE A 144 1.01 0.83 18.33
CA ILE A 144 0.50 0.28 17.07
C ILE A 144 1.09 1.05 15.88
N GLY A 145 1.18 0.35 14.76
CA GLY A 145 1.54 0.88 13.46
C GLY A 145 0.39 0.69 12.47
N LEU A 146 0.16 1.70 11.64
CA LEU A 146 -0.74 1.64 10.50
C LEU A 146 -0.04 2.18 9.26
N PHE A 147 -0.36 1.61 8.10
CA PHE A 147 0.00 2.16 6.80
C PHE A 147 -1.07 1.80 5.77
N TRP A 148 -1.23 2.64 4.75
CA TRP A 148 -2.16 2.35 3.67
C TRP A 148 -1.49 1.54 2.57
N ASN A 149 -2.02 0.35 2.27
CA ASN A 149 -1.58 -0.45 1.14
C ASN A 149 -2.35 -0.03 -0.11
N THR A 150 -1.70 0.71 -0.99
CA THR A 150 -2.28 1.24 -2.23
C THR A 150 -2.63 0.16 -3.23
N TYR A 151 -1.91 -0.96 -3.27
CA TYR A 151 -2.17 -2.06 -4.20
C TYR A 151 -3.43 -2.84 -3.81
N ALA A 152 -3.66 -3.03 -2.51
CA ALA A 152 -4.80 -3.78 -1.98
C ALA A 152 -5.96 -2.88 -1.49
N SER A 153 -5.84 -1.55 -1.66
CA SER A 153 -6.78 -0.53 -1.18
C SER A 153 -7.29 -0.80 0.24
N ARG A 154 -6.37 -1.06 1.16
CA ARG A 154 -6.70 -1.41 2.55
C ARG A 154 -5.66 -0.89 3.53
N LEU A 155 -6.09 -0.64 4.76
CA LEU A 155 -5.17 -0.29 5.82
C LEU A 155 -4.52 -1.55 6.40
N HIS A 156 -3.23 -1.49 6.68
CA HIS A 156 -2.53 -2.53 7.42
C HIS A 156 -2.35 -2.10 8.87
N PHE A 157 -2.45 -3.07 9.77
CA PHE A 157 -2.29 -2.90 11.21
C PHE A 157 -1.20 -3.84 11.75
N ARG A 158 -0.45 -3.37 12.73
CA ARG A 158 0.50 -4.17 13.52
C ARG A 158 0.68 -3.63 14.93
N VAL A 159 0.97 -4.50 15.88
CA VAL A 159 1.54 -4.09 17.18
C VAL A 159 3.06 -4.00 17.04
N ILE A 160 3.61 -2.79 17.09
CA ILE A 160 5.06 -2.55 16.95
C ILE A 160 5.77 -2.87 18.28
N ARG A 161 5.22 -2.40 19.41
CA ARG A 161 5.76 -2.69 20.75
C ARG A 161 4.63 -2.90 21.76
N CYS A 162 4.73 -3.95 22.55
CA CYS A 162 3.84 -4.19 23.68
C CYS A 162 4.26 -3.30 24.87
N HIS A 163 3.26 -2.87 25.64
CA HIS A 163 3.50 -2.28 26.96
C HIS A 163 3.87 -3.41 27.92
N TYR A 164 5.00 -3.26 28.61
CA TYR A 164 5.39 -4.14 29.69
C TYR A 164 4.98 -3.47 31.00
N ASP A 165 4.09 -4.12 31.74
CA ASP A 165 3.81 -3.77 33.13
C ASP A 165 5.04 -4.23 33.94
N HIS A 166 5.82 -3.30 34.48
CA HIS A 166 6.88 -3.59 35.46
C HIS A 166 6.31 -3.59 36.87
#